data_AF-A0A3D3JY26-F1
#
_entry.id   AF-A0A3D3JY26-F1
#
_cell.length_a   1.000
_cell.length_b   1.000
_cell.length_c   1.000
_cell.angle_alpha   90.00
_cell.angle_beta   90.00
_cell.angle_gamma   90.00
#
_symmetry.space_group_name_H-M   'P 1'
#
loop_
_entity.id
_entity.type
_entity.pdbx_description
1 polymer ?
#
loop_
_entity_poly.entity_id
_entity_poly.type
_entity_poly.pdbx_seq_one_letter_code
_entity_poly.pdbx_strand_id
1 'polypeptide(L)'
;TRWTNVSDYFPDKTIINRGFGGSILSDLNFYSKELLQPYSPKQIIIYCGENDFAADEELKPRQVFKRFKKFFCGIRDHYPDIQVD
;
A
#
# COMPACT_ATOMS: atom_id res chain seq x y z
N THR A 1 -11.41 1.61 0.65
CA THR A 1 -12.10 1.74 1.96
C THR A 1 -11.50 2.90 2.72
N ARG A 2 -12.32 3.72 3.41
CA ARG A 2 -11.83 4.81 4.26
C ARG A 2 -11.79 4.31 5.70
N TRP A 3 -10.65 3.79 6.15
CA TRP A 3 -10.48 3.30 7.52
C TRP A 3 -10.20 4.46 8.48
N THR A 4 -11.26 5.12 8.96
CA THR A 4 -11.14 6.36 9.76
C THR A 4 -10.83 6.13 11.23
N ASN A 5 -11.13 4.95 11.77
CA ASN A 5 -11.02 4.65 13.20
C ASN A 5 -9.84 3.74 13.56
N VAL A 6 -8.86 3.56 12.65
CA VAL A 6 -7.71 2.69 12.90
C VAL A 6 -6.90 3.14 14.13
N SER A 7 -6.84 4.44 14.38
CA SER A 7 -6.16 5.01 15.55
C SER A 7 -6.79 4.58 16.87
N ASP A 8 -8.10 4.28 16.90
CA ASP A 8 -8.80 3.86 18.12
C ASP A 8 -8.35 2.45 18.56
N TYR A 9 -7.92 1.62 17.61
CA TYR A 9 -7.41 0.28 17.88
C TYR A 9 -5.94 0.28 18.35
N PHE A 10 -5.20 1.35 18.06
CA PHE A 10 -3.78 1.49 18.38
C PHE A 10 -3.49 2.88 18.97
N PRO A 11 -4.02 3.20 20.16
CA PRO A 11 -3.97 4.55 20.73
C PRO A 11 -2.52 5.05 20.96
N ASP A 12 -1.57 4.14 21.16
CA ASP A 12 -0.16 4.47 21.40
C ASP A 12 0.68 4.58 20.11
N LYS A 13 0.04 4.51 18.93
CA LYS A 13 0.73 4.56 17.63
C LYS A 13 0.25 5.75 16.81
N THR A 14 1.22 6.50 16.26
CA THR A 14 0.93 7.49 15.22
C THR A 14 0.66 6.76 13.90
N ILE A 15 -0.60 6.71 13.48
CA ILE A 15 -1.00 6.09 12.22
C ILE A 15 -1.32 7.18 11.18
N ILE A 16 -0.73 7.03 9.99
CA ILE A 16 -1.01 7.88 8.84
C ILE A 16 -1.78 7.05 7.81
N ASN A 17 -3.07 7.33 7.63
CA ASN A 17 -3.87 6.64 6.62
C ASN A 17 -3.60 7.23 5.23
N ARG A 18 -3.02 6.42 4.34
CA ARG A 18 -2.78 6.75 2.92
C ARG A 18 -3.64 5.93 1.96
N GLY A 19 -4.65 5.23 2.47
CA GLY A 19 -5.62 4.51 1.67
C GLY A 19 -6.60 5.45 0.98
N PHE A 20 -6.94 5.13 -0.28
CA PHE A 20 -7.93 5.85 -1.07
C PHE A 20 -8.94 4.88 -1.68
N GLY A 21 -10.14 5.37 -1.99
CA GLY A 21 -11.23 4.53 -2.50
C GLY A 21 -10.92 3.97 -3.89
N GLY A 22 -11.24 2.68 -4.11
CA GLY A 22 -11.08 2.02 -5.42
C GLY A 22 -9.63 1.73 -5.83
N SER A 23 -8.65 2.00 -4.97
CA SER A 23 -7.23 1.84 -5.30
C SER A 23 -6.87 0.41 -5.74
N ILE A 24 -6.13 0.31 -6.84
CA ILE A 24 -5.49 -0.93 -7.32
C ILE A 24 -3.97 -0.83 -7.20
N LEU A 25 -3.25 -1.95 -7.26
CA LEU A 25 -1.79 -1.97 -7.10
C LEU A 25 -1.05 -1.14 -8.16
N SER A 26 -1.64 -0.95 -9.35
CA SER A 26 -1.06 -0.02 -10.34
C SER A 26 -1.11 1.43 -9.89
N ASP A 27 -2.13 1.84 -9.13
CA ASP A 27 -2.22 3.19 -8.57
C ASP A 27 -1.13 3.40 -7.51
N LEU A 28 -0.92 2.40 -6.65
CA LEU A 28 0.16 2.42 -5.65
C LEU A 28 1.53 2.57 -6.32
N ASN A 29 1.75 1.86 -7.43
CA ASN A 29 2.98 2.01 -8.21
C ASN A 29 3.11 3.41 -8.84
N PHE A 30 2.02 3.94 -9.39
CA PHE A 30 2.00 5.26 -10.03
C PHE A 30 2.28 6.38 -9.01
N TYR A 31 1.60 6.36 -7.87
CA TYR A 31 1.74 7.35 -6.79
C TYR A 31 2.80 6.98 -5.74
N SER A 32 3.70 6.05 -6.04
CA SER A 32 4.68 5.53 -5.08
C SER A 32 5.55 6.64 -4.48
N LYS A 33 5.89 7.66 -5.27
CA LYS A 33 6.64 8.82 -4.80
C LYS A 33 5.87 9.61 -3.74
N GLU A 34 4.62 9.95 -4.03
CA GLU A 34 3.74 10.73 -3.15
C GLU A 34 3.32 9.95 -1.90
N LEU A 35 3.25 8.62 -2.00
CA LEU A 35 2.93 7.74 -0.87
C LEU A 35 4.11 7.58 0.09
N LEU A 36 5.35 7.53 -0.43
CA LEU A 36 6.54 7.24 0.37
C LEU A 36 7.29 8.50 0.82
N GLN A 37 7.62 9.43 -0.07
CA GLN A 37 8.55 10.53 0.23
C GLN A 37 8.24 11.47 1.42
N PRO A 38 6.99 11.76 1.82
CA PRO A 38 6.76 12.78 2.85
C PRO A 38 7.09 12.33 4.28
N TYR A 39 7.49 11.07 4.49
CA TYR A 39 7.50 10.47 5.83
C TYR A 39 8.78 9.67 6.14
N SER A 40 8.99 9.41 7.44
CA SER A 40 9.99 8.46 7.96
C SER A 40 9.28 7.37 8.78
N PRO A 41 8.54 6.46 8.13
CA PRO A 41 7.75 5.45 8.83
C PRO A 41 8.65 4.43 9.53
N LYS A 42 8.18 3.88 10.66
CA LYS A 42 8.80 2.70 11.29
C LYS A 42 8.27 1.38 10.71
N GLN A 43 7.09 1.43 10.10
CA GLN A 43 6.37 0.28 9.56
C GLN A 43 5.41 0.74 8.46
N ILE A 44 5.25 -0.07 7.41
CA ILE A 44 4.24 0.11 6.36
C ILE A 44 3.34 -1.13 6.34
N ILE A 45 2.03 -0.92 6.28
CA ILE A 45 1.04 -2.00 6.10
C ILE A 45 0.39 -1.82 4.73
N ILE A 46 0.45 -2.86 3.89
CA ILE A 46 -0.11 -2.87 2.54
C ILE A 46 -1.40 -3.70 2.53
N TYR A 47 -2.53 -3.02 2.39
CA TYR A 47 -3.83 -3.66 2.17
C TYR A 47 -4.39 -3.23 0.82
N CYS A 48 -4.06 -3.98 -0.23
CA CYS A 48 -4.49 -3.72 -1.61
C CYS A 48 -4.33 -4.97 -2.48
N GLY A 49 -5.29 -5.20 -3.38
CA GLY A 49 -5.24 -6.25 -4.39
C GLY A 49 -6.62 -6.81 -4.75
N GLU A 50 -7.62 -6.63 -3.90
CA GLU A 50 -9.00 -7.07 -4.12
C GLU A 50 -9.65 -6.26 -5.26
N ASN A 51 -9.41 -4.95 -5.27
CA ASN A 51 -9.91 -4.08 -6.33
C ASN A 51 -9.27 -4.39 -7.69
N ASP A 52 -8.04 -4.92 -7.74
CA ASP A 52 -7.38 -5.27 -9.00
C ASP A 52 -8.22 -6.31 -9.76
N PHE A 53 -8.75 -7.31 -9.06
CA PHE A 53 -9.61 -8.34 -9.65
C PHE A 53 -11.04 -7.87 -9.86
N ALA A 54 -11.57 -6.99 -9.01
CA ALA A 54 -12.90 -6.42 -9.19
C ALA A 54 -12.98 -5.47 -10.39
N ALA A 55 -11.86 -4.81 -10.75
CA ALA A 55 -11.80 -3.87 -11.87
C ALA A 55 -11.54 -4.55 -13.23
N ASP A 56 -10.99 -5.77 -13.24
CA ASP A 56 -10.63 -6.50 -14.45
C ASP A 56 -10.74 -8.01 -14.20
N GLU A 57 -11.81 -8.63 -14.71
CA GLU A 57 -12.09 -10.06 -14.58
C GLU A 57 -11.09 -10.95 -15.32
N GLU A 58 -10.40 -10.41 -16.33
CA GLU A 58 -9.40 -11.17 -17.09
C GLU A 58 -8.03 -11.18 -16.42
N LEU A 59 -7.81 -10.27 -15.47
CA LEU A 59 -6.54 -10.05 -14.79
C LEU A 59 -6.04 -11.32 -14.10
N LYS A 60 -4.84 -11.76 -14.46
CA LYS A 60 -4.25 -12.98 -13.89
C LYS A 60 -3.59 -12.69 -12.55
N PRO A 61 -3.65 -13.63 -11.57
CA PRO A 61 -2.97 -13.48 -10.28
C PRO A 61 -1.47 -13.16 -10.40
N ARG A 62 -0.80 -13.69 -11.44
CA ARG A 62 0.61 -13.39 -11.72
C ARG A 62 0.86 -11.92 -12.04
N GLN A 63 -0.10 -11.21 -12.67
CA GLN A 63 0.02 -9.79 -12.94
C GLN A 63 -0.12 -8.97 -11.66
N VAL A 64 -1.09 -9.31 -10.80
CA VAL A 64 -1.27 -8.70 -9.47
C VAL A 64 -0.02 -8.89 -8.62
N PHE A 65 0.53 -10.10 -8.57
CA PHE A 65 1.80 -10.37 -7.88
C PHE A 65 2.96 -9.52 -8.40
N LYS A 66 3.09 -9.35 -9.72
CA LYS A 66 4.11 -8.47 -10.31
C LYS A 66 3.92 -7.01 -9.90
N ARG A 67 2.68 -6.52 -9.87
CA ARG A 67 2.37 -5.15 -9.42
C ARG A 67 2.72 -4.95 -7.94
N PHE A 68 2.37 -5.92 -7.08
CA PHE A 68 2.74 -5.91 -5.67
C PHE A 68 4.26 -5.91 -5.50
N LYS A 69 4.96 -6.84 -6.16
CA LYS A 69 6.42 -6.95 -6.08
C LYS A 69 7.11 -5.65 -6.49
N LYS A 70 6.62 -5.00 -7.55
CA LYS A 70 7.17 -3.70 -7.99
C LYS A 70 7.04 -2.65 -6.89
N PHE A 71 5.87 -2.53 -6.27
CA PHE A 71 5.65 -1.56 -5.20
C PHE A 71 6.47 -1.89 -3.94
N PHE A 72 6.50 -3.16 -3.53
CA PHE A 72 7.31 -3.64 -2.41
C PHE A 72 8.80 -3.38 -2.60
N CYS A 73 9.34 -3.63 -3.81
CA CYS A 73 10.72 -3.30 -4.13
C CYS A 73 10.95 -1.77 -4.03
N GLY A 74 10.04 -0.95 -4.55
CA GLY A 74 10.13 0.51 -4.39
C GLY A 74 10.13 0.96 -2.93
N ILE A 75 9.36 0.29 -2.06
CA ILE A 75 9.43 0.51 -0.61
C ILE A 75 10.82 0.16 -0.09
N ARG A 76 11.38 -1.00 -0.45
CA ARG A 76 12.69 -1.46 0.05
C ARG A 76 13.85 -0.60 -0.46
N ASP A 77 13.74 -0.08 -1.68
CA ASP A 77 14.72 0.86 -2.23
C ASP A 77 14.73 2.19 -1.46
N HIS A 78 13.57 2.63 -0.96
CA HIS A 78 13.45 3.86 -0.18
C HIS A 78 13.68 3.66 1.33
N TYR A 79 13.27 2.51 1.86
CA TYR A 79 13.30 2.13 3.27
C TYR A 79 13.83 0.69 3.40
N PRO A 80 15.16 0.51 3.48
CA PRO A 80 15.74 -0.84 3.49
C PRO A 80 15.32 -1.66 4.71
N ASP A 81 15.28 -1.03 5.89
CA ASP A 81 15.29 -1.75 7.17
C ASP A 81 13.96 -1.73 7.94
N ILE A 82 12.94 -1.03 7.44
CA ILE A 82 11.66 -0.90 8.16
C ILE A 82 10.82 -2.18 8.04
N GLN A 83 9.90 -2.38 8.98
CA GLN A 83 8.91 -3.46 8.85
C GLN A 83 7.92 -3.15 7.72
N VAL A 84 7.59 -4.16 6.92
CA VAL A 84 6.57 -4.05 5.86
C VAL A 84 5.71 -5.31 5.94
N ASP A 85 4.41 -5.13 6.20
CA ASP A 85 3.41 -6.20 6.32
C ASP A 85 2.33 -6.09 5.24
#